data_AF-A0A1X2GBG8-F1
#
_entry.id   AF-A0A1X2GBG8-F1
#
_cell.length_a   1.000
_cell.length_b   1.000
_cell.length_c   1.000
_cell.angle_alpha   90.00
_cell.angle_beta   90.00
_cell.angle_gamma   90.00
#
_symmetry.space_group_name_H-M   'P 1'
#
loop_
_entity.id
_entity.type
_entity.pdbx_description
1 polymer ?
#
loop_
_entity_poly.entity_id
_entity_poly.type
_entity_poly.pdbx_seq_one_letter_code
_entity_poly.pdbx_strand_id
1 'polypeptide(L)'
;MVRDRPYSQPKGYGFTPALQRTRKPFAMRNMLTLGGLLAFTCSVYAYSMFAVKQDDFSDVPLPSQLPGVQDITVQERKKAQEQQQAQQK
;
A
#
# COMPACT_ATOMS: atom_id res chain seq x y z
N MET A 1 14.55 24.14 -50.57
CA MET A 1 15.68 23.86 -49.66
C MET A 1 15.14 23.72 -48.24
N VAL A 2 15.10 22.50 -47.71
CA VAL A 2 14.82 22.26 -46.30
C VAL A 2 16.10 22.55 -45.54
N ARG A 3 16.07 23.45 -44.54
CA ARG A 3 17.26 23.78 -43.74
C ARG A 3 17.59 22.61 -42.82
N ASP A 4 18.77 22.03 -42.96
CA ASP A 4 19.29 21.05 -42.02
C ASP A 4 19.46 21.72 -40.65
N ARG A 5 18.60 21.36 -39.69
CA ARG A 5 18.71 21.82 -38.31
C ARG A 5 19.47 20.76 -37.51
N PRO A 6 20.77 20.96 -37.20
CA PRO A 6 21.61 19.94 -36.58
C PRO A 6 21.14 19.51 -35.18
N TYR A 7 20.22 20.26 -34.58
CA TYR A 7 19.69 20.04 -33.23
C TYR A 7 18.19 19.73 -33.20
N SER A 8 17.54 19.46 -34.34
CA SER A 8 16.10 19.16 -34.41
C SER A 8 15.87 17.71 -34.87
N GLN A 9 14.96 17.00 -34.21
CA GLN A 9 14.55 15.67 -34.66
C GLN A 9 13.65 15.79 -35.89
N PRO A 10 13.81 14.93 -36.92
CA PRO A 10 12.99 14.98 -38.13
C PRO A 10 11.50 14.73 -37.86
N LYS A 11 11.18 14.03 -36.75
CA LYS A 11 9.81 13.76 -36.31
C LYS A 11 9.21 14.88 -35.45
N GLY A 12 9.97 15.92 -35.07
CA GLY A 12 9.47 17.04 -34.25
C GLY A 12 9.30 16.76 -32.75
N TYR A 13 9.41 15.51 -32.31
CA TYR A 13 9.29 15.08 -30.90
C TYR A 13 10.40 14.09 -30.53
N GLY A 14 10.71 14.02 -29.23
CA GLY A 14 11.78 13.16 -28.69
C GLY A 14 13.10 13.89 -28.45
N PHE A 15 14.03 13.19 -27.81
CA PHE A 15 15.34 13.76 -27.45
C PHE A 15 16.36 13.56 -28.55
N THR A 16 17.17 14.59 -28.82
CA THR A 16 18.30 14.44 -29.74
C THR A 16 19.37 13.53 -29.16
N PRO A 17 20.18 12.83 -30.00
CA PRO A 17 21.27 11.98 -29.51
C PRO A 17 22.26 12.74 -28.60
N ALA A 18 22.50 14.02 -28.89
CA ALA A 18 23.30 14.91 -28.07
C ALA A 18 22.67 15.14 -26.68
N LEU A 19 21.36 15.39 -26.62
CA LEU A 19 20.62 15.61 -25.37
C LEU A 19 20.46 14.35 -24.52
N GLN A 20 20.36 13.17 -25.14
CA GLN A 20 20.36 11.91 -24.40
C GLN A 20 21.70 11.63 -23.71
N ARG A 21 22.81 11.93 -24.38
CA ARG A 21 24.16 11.78 -23.82
C ARG A 21 24.38 12.67 -22.59
N THR A 22 23.93 13.92 -22.64
CA THR A 22 24.10 14.86 -21.52
C THR A 22 23.30 14.46 -20.28
N ARG A 23 22.20 13.71 -20.44
CA ARG A 23 21.33 13.26 -19.34
C ARG A 23 21.73 11.94 -18.71
N LYS A 24 22.51 11.10 -19.40
CA LYS A 24 23.00 9.81 -18.87
C LYS A 24 23.58 9.89 -17.44
N PRO A 25 24.47 10.84 -17.08
CA PRO A 25 25.09 10.83 -15.75
C PRO A 25 24.13 11.24 -14.62
N PHE A 26 23.06 11.98 -14.91
CA PHE A 26 22.11 12.46 -13.90
C PHE A 26 20.98 11.48 -13.64
N ALA A 27 20.69 10.57 -14.59
CA ALA A 27 19.61 9.60 -14.46
C ALA A 27 19.75 8.75 -13.19
N MET A 28 20.94 8.18 -12.95
CA MET A 28 21.18 7.33 -11.78
C MET A 28 21.06 8.10 -10.46
N ARG A 29 21.65 9.30 -10.40
CA ARG A 29 21.64 10.14 -9.20
C ARG A 29 20.21 10.59 -8.86
N ASN A 30 19.45 11.03 -9.85
CA ASN A 30 18.07 11.46 -9.67
C ASN A 30 17.13 10.30 -9.31
N MET A 31 17.35 9.11 -9.87
CA MET A 31 16.60 7.91 -9.49
C MET A 31 16.91 7.50 -8.05
N LEU A 32 18.15 7.61 -7.60
CA LEU A 32 18.52 7.30 -6.22
C LEU A 32 17.88 8.30 -5.23
N THR A 33 17.90 9.60 -5.55
CA THR A 33 17.23 10.61 -4.71
C THR A 33 15.72 10.40 -4.67
N LEU A 34 15.09 10.09 -5.81
CA LEU A 34 13.67 9.78 -5.88
C LEU A 34 13.35 8.50 -5.08
N GLY A 35 14.18 7.46 -5.24
CA GLY A 35 14.06 6.21 -4.50
C GLY A 35 14.16 6.42 -2.99
N GLY A 36 15.11 7.25 -2.54
CA GLY A 36 15.23 7.60 -1.13
C GLY A 36 14.00 8.35 -0.59
N LEU A 37 13.47 9.30 -1.36
CA LEU A 37 12.28 10.05 -0.98
C LEU A 37 11.03 9.14 -0.91
N LEU A 38 10.85 8.26 -1.90
CA LEU A 38 9.75 7.29 -1.91
C LEU A 38 9.88 6.28 -0.77
N ALA A 39 11.07 5.71 -0.56
CA ALA A 39 11.31 4.79 0.54
C ALA A 39 11.05 5.45 1.90
N PHE A 40 11.51 6.69 2.09
CA PHE A 40 11.26 7.44 3.32
C PHE A 40 9.76 7.66 3.58
N THR A 41 9.04 8.18 2.58
CA THR A 41 7.60 8.46 2.71
C THR A 41 6.77 7.18 2.90
N CYS A 42 7.04 6.12 2.12
CA CYS A 42 6.42 4.82 2.31
C CYS A 42 6.73 4.22 3.68
N SER A 43 7.96 4.38 4.19
CA SER A 43 8.35 3.89 5.51
C SER A 43 7.56 4.59 6.61
N VAL A 44 7.39 5.90 6.54
CA VAL A 44 6.58 6.65 7.51
C VAL A 44 5.12 6.18 7.47
N TYR A 45 4.54 6.05 6.28
CA TYR A 45 3.17 5.55 6.13
C TYR A 45 3.00 4.12 6.68
N ALA A 46 3.90 3.22 6.32
CA ALA A 46 3.87 1.84 6.79
C ALA A 46 4.02 1.77 8.30
N TYR A 47 4.96 2.54 8.87
CA TYR A 47 5.12 2.66 10.32
C TYR A 47 3.82 3.13 10.97
N SER A 48 3.17 4.17 10.44
CA SER A 48 1.88 4.63 10.96
C SER A 48 0.82 3.52 10.95
N MET A 49 0.75 2.70 9.88
CA MET A 49 -0.21 1.60 9.80
C MET A 49 0.08 0.47 10.81
N PHE A 50 1.34 0.08 10.98
CA PHE A 50 1.70 -1.03 11.87
C PHE A 50 1.83 -0.63 13.35
N ALA A 51 2.19 0.63 13.61
CA ALA A 51 2.32 1.16 14.96
C ALA A 51 0.96 1.41 15.62
N VAL A 52 -0.09 1.66 14.82
CA VAL A 52 -1.47 1.61 15.30
C VAL A 52 -1.78 0.15 15.60
N LYS A 53 -1.62 -0.23 16.88
CA LYS A 53 -2.19 -1.48 17.38
C LYS A 53 -3.68 -1.44 17.05
N GLN A 54 -4.15 -2.44 16.33
CA GLN A 54 -5.59 -2.61 16.16
C GLN A 54 -6.18 -2.81 17.55
N ASP A 55 -7.08 -1.91 17.95
CA ASP A 55 -7.71 -1.94 19.26
C ASP A 55 -8.36 -3.31 19.50
N ASP A 56 -8.19 -3.84 20.70
CA ASP A 56 -8.84 -5.08 21.13
C ASP A 56 -10.28 -4.75 21.54
N PHE A 57 -11.23 -4.96 20.64
CA PHE A 57 -12.65 -4.73 20.90
C PHE A 57 -13.34 -5.91 21.61
N SER A 58 -12.60 -6.81 22.25
CA SER A 58 -13.17 -7.97 22.93
C SER A 58 -14.00 -7.60 24.17
N ASP A 59 -13.75 -6.43 24.77
CA ASP A 59 -14.45 -5.90 25.94
C ASP A 59 -15.65 -5.01 25.59
N VAL A 60 -15.75 -4.55 24.34
CA VAL A 60 -16.87 -3.73 23.87
C VAL A 60 -18.11 -4.60 23.69
N PRO A 61 -19.20 -4.36 24.45
CA PRO A 61 -20.44 -5.09 24.27
C PRO A 61 -21.05 -4.73 22.92
N LEU A 62 -21.12 -5.71 22.02
CA LEU A 62 -21.84 -5.58 20.75
C LEU A 62 -23.35 -5.42 21.04
N PRO A 63 -24.07 -4.57 20.28
CA PRO A 63 -25.51 -4.43 20.43
C PRO A 63 -26.20 -5.72 19.97
N SER A 64 -26.43 -6.63 20.91
CA SER A 64 -26.99 -7.97 20.70
C SER A 64 -28.46 -8.00 20.29
N GLN A 65 -29.08 -6.83 20.05
CA GLN A 65 -30.54 -6.70 19.96
C GLN A 65 -30.96 -5.60 18.98
N LEU A 66 -30.35 -5.54 17.80
CA LEU A 66 -30.99 -4.89 16.66
C LEU A 66 -31.83 -5.93 15.93
N PRO A 67 -33.16 -5.72 15.74
CA PRO A 67 -33.99 -6.67 15.01
C PRO A 67 -33.45 -6.81 13.57
N GLY A 68 -32.91 -7.98 13.24
CA GLY A 68 -32.37 -8.31 11.91
C GLY A 68 -30.86 -8.59 11.84
N VAL A 69 -30.08 -8.38 12.91
CA VAL A 69 -28.64 -8.71 12.95
C VAL A 69 -28.43 -10.06 13.66
N GLN A 70 -27.79 -11.01 13.00
CA GLN A 70 -27.48 -12.34 13.54
C GLN A 70 -26.05 -12.40 14.08
N ASP A 71 -25.91 -12.57 15.39
CA ASP A 71 -24.62 -12.68 16.06
C ASP A 71 -24.02 -14.09 15.91
N ILE A 72 -23.12 -14.25 14.95
CA ILE A 72 -22.36 -15.49 14.71
C ILE A 72 -21.49 -15.90 15.91
N THR A 73 -20.99 -14.93 16.68
CA THR A 73 -20.08 -15.13 17.82
C THR A 73 -20.71 -15.90 18.97
N VAL A 74 -22.01 -15.70 19.22
CA VAL A 74 -22.73 -16.38 20.31
C VAL A 74 -22.94 -17.86 19.96
N GLN A 75 -23.17 -18.16 18.68
CA GLN A 75 -23.35 -19.54 18.20
C GLN A 75 -22.06 -20.35 18.33
N GLU A 76 -20.92 -19.76 18.00
CA GLU A 76 -19.61 -20.43 18.14
C GLU A 76 -19.25 -20.68 19.61
N ARG A 77 -19.49 -19.71 20.52
CA ARG A 77 -19.27 -19.89 21.97
C ARG A 77 -20.11 -21.02 22.56
N LYS A 78 -21.39 -21.12 22.16
CA LYS A 78 -22.27 -22.21 22.61
C LYS A 78 -21.79 -23.58 22.12
N LYS A 79 -21.43 -23.71 20.83
CA LYS A 79 -20.88 -24.96 20.28
C LYS A 79 -19.58 -25.38 20.98
N ALA A 80 -18.68 -24.43 21.24
CA ALA A 80 -17.43 -24.71 21.94
C ALA A 80 -17.68 -25.18 23.38
N GLN A 81 -18.66 -24.59 24.09
CA GLN A 81 -19.05 -25.02 25.43
C GLN A 81 -19.69 -26.41 25.45
N GLU A 82 -20.56 -26.73 24.49
CA GLU A 82 -21.17 -28.05 24.36
C GLU A 82 -20.13 -29.14 24.08
N GLN A 83 -19.13 -28.85 23.24
CA GLN A 83 -18.02 -29.77 22.97
C GLN A 83 -17.14 -30.01 24.20
N GLN A 84 -16.89 -28.97 25.01
CA GLN A 84 -16.14 -29.11 26.26
C GLN A 84 -16.90 -29.91 27.32
N GLN A 85 -18.23 -29.73 27.40
CA GLN A 85 -19.09 -30.50 28.30
C GLN A 85 -19.24 -31.96 27.85
N ALA A 86 -19.23 -32.23 26.54
CA ALA A 86 -19.26 -33.57 26.00
C ALA A 86 -17.94 -34.34 26.20
N GLN A 87 -16.82 -33.64 26.32
CA GLN A 87 -15.51 -34.24 26.63
C GLN A 87 -15.29 -34.48 28.13
N GLN A 88 -16.08 -33.85 29.00
CA GLN A 88 -15.98 -33.97 30.47
C GLN A 88 -16.94 -35.01 31.07
N LYS A 89 -17.79 -35.64 30.26
CA LYS A 89 -18.66 -36.76 30.64
C LYS A 89 -18.11 -38.09 30.14
#